data_AF-A0A4Q7VDP6-F1
#
_entry.id   AF-A0A4Q7VDP6-F1
#
_cell.length_a   1.000
_cell.length_b   1.000
_cell.length_c   1.000
_cell.angle_alpha   90.00
_cell.angle_beta   90.00
_cell.angle_gamma   90.00
#
_symmetry.space_group_name_H-M   'P 1'
#
loop_
_entity.id
_entity.type
_entity.pdbx_description
1 polymer ?
#
loop_
_entity_poly.entity_id
_entity_poly.type
_entity_poly.pdbx_seq_one_letter_code
_entity_poly.pdbx_strand_id
1 'polypeptide(L)' 'MPRRIPELAAKSGHAAYKLALAKTGAVVVKTSKGILVERKADGTSTVIKILPPGKRVKVGLVLRRAKQEVAA' A
#
# COMPACT_ATOMS: atom_id res chain seq x y z
N MET A 1 -19.63 14.62 12.01
CA MET A 1 -18.90 14.23 10.76
C MET A 1 -17.52 13.69 11.13
N PRO A 2 -17.24 12.37 11.10
CA PRO A 2 -15.99 11.84 11.63
C PRO A 2 -14.86 12.03 10.61
N ARG A 3 -14.26 13.22 10.58
CA ARG A 3 -13.04 13.53 9.81
C ARG A 3 -11.77 12.83 10.35
N ARG A 4 -11.87 12.07 11.44
CA ARG A 4 -10.73 11.43 12.14
C ARG A 4 -10.19 10.15 11.48
N ILE A 5 -10.98 9.48 10.64
CA ILE A 5 -10.64 8.15 10.10
C ILE A 5 -9.43 8.18 9.14
N PRO A 6 -9.31 9.14 8.19
CA PRO A 6 -8.20 9.16 7.25
C PRO A 6 -6.85 9.45 7.92
N GLU A 7 -6.83 10.38 8.87
CA GLU A 7 -5.61 10.74 9.61
C GLU A 7 -5.14 9.60 10.53
N LEU A 8 -6.09 8.91 11.16
CA LEU A 8 -5.78 7.73 11.97
C LEU A 8 -5.22 6.60 11.11
N ALA A 9 -5.82 6.33 9.94
CA ALA A 9 -5.32 5.33 9.01
C ALA A 9 -3.90 5.65 8.52
N ALA A 10 -3.62 6.93 8.22
CA ALA A 10 -2.28 7.37 7.82
C ALA A 10 -1.24 7.18 8.95
N LYS A 11 -1.59 7.52 10.19
CA LYS A 11 -0.73 7.32 11.36
C LYS A 11 -0.45 5.83 11.62
N SER A 12 -1.50 5.00 11.59
CA SER A 12 -1.38 3.56 11.81
C SER A 12 -0.54 2.88 10.71
N GLY A 13 -0.70 3.29 9.45
CA GLY A 13 0.13 2.79 8.35
C GLY A 13 1.60 3.13 8.51
N HIS A 14 1.91 4.36 8.93
CA HIS A 14 3.29 4.77 9.19
C HIS A 14 3.91 4.05 10.40
N ALA A 15 3.12 3.82 11.45
CA ALA A 15 3.55 3.03 12.61
C ALA A 15 3.83 1.57 12.22
N ALA A 16 2.95 0.94 11.43
CA ALA A 16 3.16 -0.42 10.93
C ALA A 16 4.42 -0.53 10.06
N TYR A 17 4.67 0.46 9.20
CA TYR A 17 5.91 0.54 8.42
C TYR A 17 7.16 0.55 9.31
N LYS A 18 7.20 1.42 10.32
CA LYS A 18 8.33 1.52 11.26
C LYS A 18 8.53 0.23 12.06
N LEU A 19 7.44 -0.37 12.53
CA LEU A 19 7.49 -1.63 13.29
C LEU A 19 8.00 -2.79 12.45
N ALA A 20 7.55 -2.91 11.19
CA ALA A 20 8.05 -3.92 10.28
C ALA A 20 9.55 -3.72 10.03
N LEU A 21 9.97 -2.49 9.69
CA LEU A 21 11.38 -2.19 9.44
C LEU A 21 12.27 -2.51 10.65
N ALA A 22 11.82 -2.17 11.86
CA ALA A 22 12.57 -2.42 13.09
C ALA A 22 12.64 -3.92 13.48
N LYS A 23 11.59 -4.70 13.20
CA LYS A 23 11.53 -6.12 13.59
C LYS A 23 12.18 -7.06 12.58
N THR A 24 11.99 -6.82 11.29
CA THR A 24 12.43 -7.73 10.22
C THR A 24 13.60 -7.21 9.42
N GLY A 25 13.99 -5.94 9.62
CA GLY A 25 15.05 -5.29 8.84
C GLY A 25 14.64 -4.95 7.40
N ALA A 26 13.40 -5.27 6.99
CA ALA A 26 12.89 -5.04 5.64
C ALA A 26 11.36 -4.89 5.60
N VAL A 27 10.86 -4.06 4.67
CA VAL A 27 9.43 -3.80 4.47
C VAL A 27 9.06 -3.86 3.00
N VAL A 28 7.98 -4.56 2.67
CA VAL A 28 7.42 -4.57 1.31
C VAL A 28 6.56 -3.33 1.09
N VAL A 29 6.91 -2.52 0.10
CA VAL A 29 6.17 -1.30 -0.27
C VAL A 29 5.87 -1.27 -1.77
N LYS A 30 4.72 -0.69 -2.13
CA LYS A 30 4.36 -0.44 -3.52
C LYS A 30 4.83 0.95 -3.94
N THR A 31 5.64 1.02 -4.98
CA THR A 31 6.09 2.29 -5.58
C THR A 31 4.95 2.95 -6.36
N SER A 32 5.08 4.25 -6.65
CA SER A 32 4.14 5.00 -7.48
C SER A 32 3.97 4.44 -8.89
N LYS A 33 4.99 3.74 -9.40
CA LYS A 33 4.97 3.05 -10.70
C LYS A 33 4.27 1.68 -10.66
N GLY A 34 3.75 1.27 -9.50
CA GLY A 34 3.10 -0.03 -9.32
C GLY A 34 4.05 -1.17 -8.96
N ILE A 35 5.35 -0.93 -8.87
CA ILE A 35 6.36 -1.96 -8.57
C ILE A 35 6.35 -2.25 -7.07
N LEU A 36 6.22 -3.52 -6.69
CA LEU A 36 6.47 -3.99 -5.32
C LEU A 36 7.97 -4.14 -5.11
N VAL A 37 8.47 -3.41 -4.12
CA VAL A 37 9.86 -3.46 -3.71
C VAL A 37 9.94 -3.84 -2.23
N GLU A 38 10.93 -4.65 -1.89
CA GLU A 38 11.37 -4.80 -0.51
C GLU A 38 12.37 -3.68 -0.23
N ARG A 39 12.08 -2.86 0.78
CA ARG A 39 12.98 -1.82 1.26
C ARG A 39 13.61 -2.29 2.56
N LYS A 40 14.93 -2.40 2.56
CA LYS A 40 15.71 -2.80 3.72
C LYS A 40 16.07 -1.59 4.60
N ALA A 41 16.44 -1.85 5.85
CA ALA A 41 16.84 -0.84 6.82
C ALA A 41 18.15 -0.13 6.45
N ASP A 42 19.00 -0.79 5.65
CA ASP A 42 20.22 -0.23 5.06
C ASP A 42 19.96 0.80 3.94
N GLY A 43 18.69 1.02 3.57
CA GLY A 43 18.28 1.93 2.51
C GLY A 43 18.24 1.32 1.12
N THR A 44 18.68 0.06 0.95
CA THR A 44 18.59 -0.64 -0.34
C THR A 44 17.16 -1.06 -0.64
N SER A 45 16.83 -1.14 -1.93
CA SER A 45 15.50 -1.54 -2.40
C SER A 45 15.62 -2.60 -3.48
N THR A 46 15.05 -3.78 -3.25
CA THR A 46 15.03 -4.92 -4.19
C THR A 46 13.65 -5.07 -4.80
N VAL A 47 13.57 -5.24 -6.12
CA VAL A 47 12.29 -5.46 -6.81
C VAL A 47 11.83 -6.89 -6.59
N ILE A 48 10.65 -7.06 -6.00
CA ILE A 48 10.03 -8.38 -5.82
C ILE A 48 9.17 -8.70 -7.04
N LYS A 49 8.31 -7.74 -7.44
CA LYS A 49 7.33 -7.97 -8.50
C LYS A 49 6.89 -6.67 -9.15
N ILE A 50 6.81 -6.67 -10.47
CA ILE A 50 6.20 -5.58 -11.23
C ILE A 50 4.69 -5.85 -11.26
N LEU A 51 3.90 -4.99 -10.63
CA LEU A 51 2.45 -5.00 -10.80
C LEU A 51 2.07 -3.94 -11.82
N PRO A 52 1.01 -4.16 -12.62
CA PRO A 52 0.47 -3.11 -13.46
C PRO A 52 0.11 -1.89 -12.59
N PRO A 53 0.40 -0.67 -13.05
CA PRO A 53 0.04 0.55 -12.32
C PRO A 53 -1.47 0.55 -12.09
N GLY A 54 -1.86 0.77 -10.83
CA GLY A 54 -3.28 0.87 -10.49
C GLY A 54 -3.89 2.11 -11.16
N LYS A 55 -5.17 2.03 -11.52
CA LYS A 55 -5.90 3.20 -12.02
C LYS A 55 -6.01 4.23 -10.88
N ARG A 56 -5.42 5.41 -11.05
CA ARG A 56 -5.53 6.50 -10.07
C ARG A 56 -7.00 6.92 -9.96
N VAL A 57 -7.57 6.77 -8.77
CA VAL A 57 -8.94 7.17 -8.49
C VAL A 57 -8.99 8.59 -7.92
N LYS A 58 -10.05 9.33 -8.27
CA LYS A 58 -10.27 10.68 -7.73
C LYS A 58 -10.53 10.59 -6.22
N VAL A 59 -9.97 11.52 -5.45
CA VAL A 59 -10.24 11.63 -4.01
C VAL A 59 -11.76 11.85 -3.82
N GLY A 60 -12.39 11.03 -2.98
CA GLY A 60 -13.84 11.02 -2.78
C GLY A 60 -14.62 10.02 -3.64
N LEU A 61 -13.96 9.30 -4.57
CA LEU A 61 -14.58 8.20 -5.29
C LEU A 61 -14.82 7.00 -4.35
N VAL A 62 -16.08 6.64 -4.13
CA VAL A 62 -16.44 5.44 -3.37
C VAL A 62 -16.43 4.24 -4.31
N LEU A 63 -15.45 3.36 -4.13
CA LEU A 63 -15.39 2.10 -4.87
C LEU A 63 -16.44 1.13 -4.33
N ARG A 64 -17.38 0.72 -5.18
CA ARG A 64 -18.34 -0.35 -4.88
C ARG A 64 -17.74 -1.69 -5.27
N ARG A 65 -18.05 -2.74 -4.51
CA ARG A 65 -17.61 -4.10 -4.81
C ARG A 65 -18.20 -4.48 -6.18
N ALA A 66 -17.34 -4.84 -7.12
CA ALA A 66 -17.81 -5.41 -8.38
C ALA A 66 -18.55 -6.71 -8.10
N LYS A 67 -19.72 -6.90 -8.71
CA LYS A 67 -20.39 -8.20 -8.72
C LYS A 67 -19.47 -9.14 -9.49
N GLN A 68 -19.00 -10.22 -8.85
CA GLN A 68 -18.28 -11.27 -9.55
C GLN A 68 -19.28 -11.89 -10.54
N GLU A 69 -19.12 -11.63 -11.83
CA GLU A 69 -19.53 -12.60 -12.83
C GLU A 69 -18.48 -13.71 -12.78
N VAL A 70 -18.92 -14.86 -12.27
CA VAL A 70 -18.17 -16.10 -12.35
C VAL A 70 -18.09 -16.43 -13.83
N ALA A 71 -16.91 -16.22 -14.44
CA ALA A 71 -16.63 -16.79 -15.74
C ALA A 71 -16.59 -18.32 -15.56
N ALA A 72 -17.44 -18.99 -16.33
CA ALA A 72 -17.67 -20.43 -16.32
C ALA A 72 -16.41 -21.24 -16.65
#